data_AF-A0A9D7MKC5-F1
#
_entry.id   AF-A0A9D7MKC5-F1
#
_cell.length_a   1.000
_cell.length_b   1.000
_cell.length_c   1.000
_cell.angle_alpha   90.00
_cell.angle_beta   90.00
_cell.angle_gamma   90.00
#
_symmetry.space_group_name_H-M   'P 1'
#
loop_
_entity.id
_entity.type
_entity.pdbx_description
1 polymer ?
#
loop_
_entity_poly.entity_id
_entity_poly.type
_entity_poly.pdbx_seq_one_letter_code
_entity_poly.pdbx_strand_id
1 'polypeptide(L)'
;MQRERNRSKTVPQSNSTQPSYPCPYCTRVANTAHGFRKHLAGLTRYGGHEMTDNEIALTFLKLESGNVNQTTVPNISNTTSRLAQPVKSSTLKSAELSETSAKQSKEISIPAVQPSSISEIKEPKLDEFNEFFKELLSSLARNKEIPKYQFERRIDTILEMFLPDYLSKKFGGEAEFVVPEFPIKKNINNQSNNVDFLFYLKRPFAAIDKWLLCELKTDDDSINHEQIQLYSRAKARGMKAMLNDLTYIRNASIKKDKYDILVNRLKTFAPDKPIEIIYFVLSNKDLSGLRTQYPEIEFIGVEELNAYEPVRFPEVWKLFRELIIKN
;
A
#
# COMPACT_ATOMS: atom_id res chain seq x y z
N MET A 1 19.52 46.57 -60.88
CA MET A 1 19.39 46.43 -59.41
C MET A 1 19.61 44.96 -59.02
N GLN A 2 20.86 44.58 -58.79
CA GLN A 2 21.25 43.25 -58.28
C GLN A 2 21.31 43.33 -56.75
N ARG A 3 20.65 42.40 -56.05
CA ARG A 3 20.74 42.24 -54.59
C ARG A 3 21.66 41.07 -54.28
N GLU A 4 22.90 41.37 -53.91
CA GLU A 4 23.86 40.41 -53.36
C GLU A 4 23.44 40.00 -51.94
N ARG A 5 23.30 38.69 -51.71
CA ARG A 5 23.07 38.11 -50.39
C ARG A 5 24.42 37.76 -49.76
N ASN A 6 24.80 38.52 -48.74
CA ASN A 6 25.95 38.24 -47.88
C ASN A 6 25.76 36.90 -47.13
N ARG A 7 26.70 35.97 -47.33
CA ARG A 7 26.81 34.71 -46.59
C ARG A 7 27.47 34.98 -45.22
N SER A 8 26.73 34.69 -44.15
CA SER A 8 27.21 34.71 -42.77
C SER A 8 28.24 33.60 -42.51
N LYS A 9 29.34 33.96 -41.84
CA LYS A 9 30.38 33.04 -41.36
C LYS A 9 29.85 32.20 -40.20
N THR A 10 29.85 30.87 -40.35
CA THR A 10 29.62 29.90 -39.28
C THR A 10 30.85 29.79 -38.38
N VAL A 11 30.69 30.13 -37.10
CA VAL A 11 31.71 29.93 -36.05
C VAL A 11 31.65 28.46 -35.59
N PRO A 12 32.79 27.75 -35.47
CA PRO A 12 32.81 26.37 -34.98
C PRO A 12 32.43 26.36 -33.49
N GLN A 13 31.30 25.75 -33.16
CA GLN A 13 30.92 25.48 -31.77
C GLN A 13 31.84 24.40 -31.20
N SER A 14 32.67 24.76 -30.23
CA SER A 14 33.43 23.82 -29.42
C SER A 14 32.47 22.91 -28.65
N ASN A 15 32.51 21.61 -28.92
CA ASN A 15 31.75 20.59 -28.19
C ASN A 15 32.24 20.54 -26.73
N SER A 16 31.67 21.37 -25.86
CA SER A 16 31.85 21.23 -24.42
C SER A 16 31.04 20.00 -23.99
N THR A 17 31.72 18.92 -23.64
CA THR A 17 31.11 17.73 -23.05
C THR A 17 30.42 18.17 -21.76
N GLN A 18 29.08 18.25 -21.79
CA GLN A 18 28.29 18.58 -20.61
C GLN A 18 28.51 17.50 -19.55
N PRO A 19 28.78 17.85 -18.28
CA PRO A 19 28.98 16.87 -17.23
C PRO A 19 27.71 16.04 -17.01
N SER A 20 27.86 14.72 -16.98
CA SER A 20 26.78 13.76 -16.68
C SER A 20 26.98 13.15 -15.30
N TYR A 21 25.86 12.87 -14.62
CA TYR A 21 25.82 12.35 -13.25
C TYR A 21 25.08 11.01 -13.24
N PRO A 22 25.77 9.88 -13.47
CA PRO A 22 25.14 8.56 -13.44
C PRO A 22 24.76 8.17 -12.00
N CYS A 23 23.56 7.61 -11.83
CA CYS A 23 23.13 7.11 -10.53
C CYS A 23 23.78 5.75 -10.24
N PRO A 24 24.39 5.55 -9.05
CA PRO A 24 24.98 4.26 -8.69
C PRO A 24 23.92 3.22 -8.28
N TYR A 25 22.67 3.63 -8.09
CA TYR A 25 21.58 2.78 -7.60
C TYR A 25 20.53 2.44 -8.65
N CYS A 26 20.58 3.05 -9.84
CA CYS A 26 19.70 2.73 -10.97
C CYS A 26 20.32 3.16 -12.31
N THR A 27 19.65 2.86 -13.42
CA THR A 27 20.15 3.14 -14.78
C THR A 27 19.97 4.61 -15.23
N ARG A 28 19.50 5.51 -14.36
CA ARG A 28 19.26 6.92 -14.73
C ARG A 28 20.55 7.74 -14.70
N VAL A 29 20.65 8.69 -15.63
CA VAL A 29 21.74 9.66 -15.72
C VAL A 29 21.14 11.06 -15.70
N ALA A 30 21.62 11.91 -14.80
CA ALA A 30 21.20 13.31 -14.71
C ALA A 30 22.19 14.22 -15.44
N ASN A 31 21.69 15.22 -16.16
CA ASN A 31 22.53 16.18 -16.90
C ASN A 31 22.99 17.36 -16.03
N THR A 32 22.54 17.45 -14.79
CA THR A 32 22.93 18.50 -13.84
C THR A 32 23.03 17.93 -12.44
N ALA A 33 23.92 18.50 -11.61
CA ALA A 33 24.02 18.15 -10.20
C ALA A 33 22.68 18.33 -9.46
N HIS A 34 21.93 19.39 -9.79
CA HIS A 34 20.61 19.62 -9.22
C HIS A 34 19.62 18.51 -9.58
N GLY A 35 19.56 18.11 -10.85
CA GLY A 35 18.74 16.99 -11.29
C GLY A 35 19.12 15.69 -10.59
N PHE A 36 20.42 15.47 -10.38
CA PHE A 36 20.93 14.31 -9.67
C PHE A 36 20.53 14.31 -8.18
N ARG A 37 20.68 15.44 -7.48
CA ARG A 37 20.21 15.59 -6.08
C ARG A 37 18.71 15.32 -5.95
N LYS A 38 17.90 15.91 -6.84
CA LYS A 38 16.46 15.70 -6.85
C LYS A 38 16.06 14.25 -7.13
N HIS A 39 16.83 13.58 -7.98
CA HIS A 39 16.68 12.16 -8.23
C HIS A 39 16.98 11.36 -6.95
N LEU A 40 18.15 11.53 -6.34
CA LEU A 40 18.49 10.80 -5.10
C LEU A 40 17.48 11.07 -3.96
N ALA A 41 16.99 12.30 -3.85
CA ALA A 41 16.01 12.71 -2.84
C ALA A 41 14.58 12.15 -3.04
N GLY A 42 14.27 11.47 -4.15
CA GLY A 42 12.92 10.92 -4.35
C GLY A 42 11.85 11.91 -4.84
N LEU A 43 12.23 13.05 -5.41
CA LEU A 43 11.23 14.01 -5.89
C LEU A 43 10.50 13.48 -7.14
N THR A 44 9.16 13.46 -7.06
CA THR A 44 8.19 12.76 -7.95
C THR A 44 8.41 12.83 -9.45
N ARG A 45 9.05 13.89 -9.97
CA ARG A 45 9.34 14.07 -11.40
C ARG A 45 10.65 13.44 -11.88
N TYR A 46 11.57 13.07 -10.97
CA TYR A 46 12.90 12.56 -11.33
C TYR A 46 13.11 11.07 -11.01
N GLY A 47 12.15 10.39 -10.38
CA GLY A 47 12.37 9.07 -9.76
C GLY A 47 13.39 9.16 -8.62
N GLY A 48 13.41 8.25 -7.65
CA GLY A 48 14.46 8.36 -6.65
C GLY A 48 14.57 7.30 -5.57
N HIS A 49 15.51 7.58 -4.66
CA HIS A 49 16.03 6.65 -3.67
C HIS A 49 15.74 7.09 -2.22
N GLU A 50 14.96 8.16 -2.03
CA GLU A 50 14.57 8.71 -0.72
C GLU A 50 15.76 8.99 0.21
N MET A 51 16.91 9.37 -0.35
CA MET A 51 18.12 9.62 0.41
C MET A 51 18.02 10.93 1.19
N THR A 52 18.54 10.93 2.42
CA THR A 52 18.74 12.13 3.23
C THR A 52 19.81 13.03 2.60
N ASP A 53 19.82 14.32 2.97
CA ASP A 53 20.80 15.28 2.44
C ASP A 53 22.27 14.84 2.69
N ASN A 54 22.53 14.18 3.81
CA ASN A 54 23.86 13.64 4.13
C ASN A 54 24.23 12.47 3.20
N GLU A 55 23.33 11.54 2.95
CA GLU A 55 23.56 10.42 2.04
C GLU A 55 23.74 10.88 0.59
N ILE A 56 23.00 11.91 0.18
CA ILE A 56 23.16 12.58 -1.12
C ILE A 56 24.56 13.21 -1.22
N ALA A 57 24.98 13.95 -0.20
CA ALA A 57 26.31 14.58 -0.17
C ALA A 57 27.43 13.54 -0.25
N LEU A 58 27.33 12.43 0.50
CA LEU A 58 28.28 11.32 0.44
C LEU A 58 28.32 10.66 -0.95
N THR A 59 27.17 10.53 -1.60
CA THR A 59 27.09 9.96 -2.96
C THR A 59 27.76 10.89 -3.99
N PHE A 60 27.61 12.21 -3.84
CA PHE A 60 28.33 13.19 -4.66
C PHE A 60 29.85 13.10 -4.51
N LEU A 61 30.34 13.02 -3.27
CA LEU A 61 31.78 12.91 -2.99
C LEU A 61 32.38 11.63 -3.62
N LYS A 62 31.63 10.52 -3.63
CA LYS A 62 32.04 9.28 -4.30
C LYS A 62 32.11 9.41 -5.82
N LEU A 63 31.19 10.14 -6.43
CA LEU A 63 31.19 10.42 -7.87
C LEU A 63 32.36 11.33 -8.28
N GLU A 64 32.62 12.40 -7.52
CA GLU A 64 33.69 13.35 -7.81
C GLU A 64 35.09 12.76 -7.60
N SER A 65 35.24 11.83 -6.66
CA SER A 65 36.50 11.13 -6.42
C SER A 65 36.83 10.04 -7.46
N GLY A 66 35.99 9.85 -8.49
CA GLY A 66 36.19 8.82 -9.51
C GLY A 66 36.09 7.39 -8.99
N ASN A 67 35.65 7.21 -7.75
CA ASN A 67 35.63 5.94 -7.04
C ASN A 67 34.33 5.16 -7.29
N VAL A 68 33.77 5.28 -8.49
CA VAL A 68 32.58 4.53 -8.92
C VAL A 68 33.02 3.21 -9.56
N ASN A 69 33.81 2.43 -8.82
CA ASN A 69 33.84 0.99 -9.08
C ASN A 69 32.56 0.42 -8.47
N GLN A 70 31.75 -0.22 -9.32
CA GLN A 70 30.44 -0.81 -9.02
C GLN A 70 30.38 -1.36 -7.58
N THR A 71 29.82 -0.58 -6.66
CA THR A 71 29.52 -1.06 -5.32
C THR A 71 28.41 -2.08 -5.44
N THR A 72 28.77 -3.34 -5.24
CA THR A 72 27.85 -4.39 -4.79
C THR A 72 26.95 -3.81 -3.71
N VAL A 73 25.63 -3.97 -3.90
CA VAL A 73 24.56 -3.52 -3.00
C VAL A 73 24.95 -3.82 -1.54
N PRO A 74 25.13 -2.81 -0.67
CA PRO A 74 25.52 -3.06 0.70
C PRO A 74 24.31 -3.54 1.52
N ASN A 75 24.51 -4.68 2.17
CA ASN A 75 23.62 -5.21 3.21
C ASN A 75 23.77 -4.33 4.47
N ILE A 76 22.77 -3.48 4.76
CA ILE A 76 22.83 -2.52 5.87
C ILE A 76 22.52 -3.25 7.18
N SER A 77 23.58 -3.58 7.92
CA SER A 77 23.51 -4.01 9.32
C SER A 77 23.61 -2.77 10.22
N ASN A 78 22.63 -2.60 11.11
CA ASN A 78 22.54 -1.51 12.08
C ASN A 78 23.68 -1.53 13.09
N THR A 79 24.36 -0.39 13.31
CA THR A 79 24.89 -0.03 14.63
C THR A 79 25.19 1.47 14.69
N THR A 80 24.51 2.22 15.57
CA THR A 80 25.16 3.23 16.43
C THR A 80 24.25 3.68 17.57
N SER A 81 24.67 3.35 18.78
CA SER A 81 24.37 4.04 20.02
C SER A 81 25.12 5.37 20.06
N ARG A 82 24.46 6.46 20.46
CA ARG A 82 25.10 7.53 21.27
C ARG A 82 24.08 8.47 21.92
N LEU A 83 24.42 8.81 23.16
CA LEU A 83 23.74 9.69 24.10
C LEU A 83 23.53 11.11 23.56
N ALA A 84 22.35 11.67 23.81
CA ALA A 84 22.06 13.10 23.70
C ALA A 84 21.90 13.70 25.11
N GLN A 85 22.61 14.79 25.37
CA GLN A 85 22.41 15.67 26.53
C GLN A 85 21.31 16.71 26.24
N PRO A 86 20.66 17.28 27.28
CA PRO A 86 19.43 18.05 27.11
C PRO A 86 19.71 19.51 26.74
N VAL A 87 19.01 19.99 25.70
CA VAL A 87 18.96 21.42 25.35
C VAL A 87 17.81 22.08 26.12
N LYS A 88 18.13 23.25 26.68
CA LYS A 88 17.31 24.06 27.59
C LYS A 88 16.00 24.53 26.94
N SER A 89 14.92 24.42 27.70
CA SER A 89 13.57 24.91 27.40
C SER A 89 13.51 26.44 27.43
N SER A 90 13.13 27.06 26.32
CA SER A 90 12.73 28.48 26.28
C SER A 90 11.22 28.60 26.35
N THR A 91 10.76 29.22 27.44
CA THR A 91 9.39 29.59 27.78
C THR A 91 8.81 30.54 26.74
N LEU A 92 7.74 30.13 26.04
CA LEU A 92 6.95 31.04 25.20
C LEU A 92 5.63 31.36 25.90
N LYS A 93 5.41 32.68 26.03
CA LYS A 93 4.29 33.34 26.68
C LYS A 93 2.97 33.02 25.98
N SER A 94 1.98 32.66 26.79
CA SER A 94 0.57 32.63 26.43
C SER A 94 0.08 34.05 26.13
N ALA A 95 -0.43 34.27 24.92
CA ALA A 95 -1.18 35.46 24.56
C ALA A 95 -2.66 35.09 24.53
N GLU A 96 -3.43 35.71 25.43
CA GLU A 96 -4.88 35.76 25.42
C GLU A 96 -5.37 36.47 24.14
N LEU A 97 -6.34 35.87 23.46
CA LEU A 97 -7.15 36.52 22.44
C LEU A 97 -8.61 36.16 22.69
N SER A 98 -9.32 37.15 23.20
CA SER A 98 -10.77 37.23 23.42
C SER A 98 -11.53 37.42 22.10
N GLU A 99 -12.74 36.84 22.06
CA GLU A 99 -13.99 37.41 21.49
C GLU A 99 -13.95 37.98 20.05
N THR A 100 -14.72 37.54 19.06
CA THR A 100 -16.18 37.43 19.00
C THR A 100 -16.53 36.96 17.57
N SER A 101 -17.48 36.03 17.41
CA SER A 101 -18.29 35.94 16.18
C SER A 101 -19.46 34.98 16.38
N ALA A 102 -20.58 35.53 16.83
CA ALA A 102 -21.88 34.89 16.76
C ALA A 102 -22.34 34.90 15.29
N LYS A 103 -22.15 33.77 14.58
CA LYS A 103 -22.79 33.54 13.29
C LYS A 103 -24.19 32.97 13.53
N GLN A 104 -25.17 33.81 13.21
CA GLN A 104 -26.59 33.52 13.17
C GLN A 104 -26.84 32.34 12.22
N SER A 105 -27.22 31.20 12.79
CA SER A 105 -27.61 30.00 12.03
C SER A 105 -29.06 30.16 11.62
N LYS A 106 -29.33 30.30 10.32
CA LYS A 106 -30.69 30.19 9.78
C LYS A 106 -31.11 28.71 9.89
N GLU A 107 -32.05 28.42 10.79
CA GLU A 107 -32.79 27.17 10.78
C GLU A 107 -33.52 27.01 9.45
N ILE A 108 -33.03 26.09 8.63
CA ILE A 108 -33.77 25.60 7.47
C ILE A 108 -34.71 24.52 8.02
N SER A 109 -35.99 24.86 8.13
CA SER A 109 -37.06 23.90 8.46
C SER A 109 -37.12 22.85 7.36
N ILE A 110 -36.63 21.64 7.65
CA ILE A 110 -36.76 20.48 6.77
C ILE A 110 -38.20 19.98 6.95
N PRO A 111 -39.03 19.94 5.89
CA PRO A 111 -40.39 19.42 6.00
C PRO A 111 -40.36 17.97 6.48
N ALA A 112 -41.14 17.68 7.52
CA ALA A 112 -41.29 16.35 8.07
C ALA A 112 -41.77 15.40 6.97
N VAL A 113 -40.88 14.52 6.50
CA VAL A 113 -41.23 13.42 5.62
C VAL A 113 -42.09 12.46 6.45
N GLN A 114 -43.39 12.43 6.14
CA GLN A 114 -44.31 11.43 6.69
C GLN A 114 -43.74 10.05 6.34
N PRO A 115 -43.56 9.14 7.32
CA PRO A 115 -43.12 7.78 7.05
C PRO A 115 -44.22 7.08 6.26
N SER A 116 -44.10 7.11 4.94
CA SER A 116 -44.88 6.28 4.05
C SER A 116 -44.61 4.83 4.42
N SER A 117 -45.68 4.13 4.80
CA SER A 117 -45.75 2.72 5.17
C SER A 117 -44.78 1.87 4.37
N ILE A 118 -43.62 1.56 4.96
CA ILE A 118 -42.75 0.50 4.48
C ILE A 118 -43.53 -0.78 4.75
N SER A 119 -44.14 -1.33 3.70
CA SER A 119 -44.76 -2.65 3.74
C SER A 119 -43.75 -3.64 4.32
N GLU A 120 -44.17 -4.44 5.30
CA GLU A 120 -43.34 -5.46 5.96
C GLU A 120 -42.51 -6.22 4.91
N ILE A 121 -41.19 -6.01 4.94
CA ILE A 121 -40.26 -6.81 4.14
C ILE A 121 -40.27 -8.19 4.77
N LYS A 122 -40.99 -9.13 4.16
CA LYS A 122 -41.00 -10.53 4.59
C LYS A 122 -39.58 -11.07 4.41
N GLU A 123 -38.93 -11.44 5.50
CA GLU A 123 -37.61 -12.04 5.46
C GLU A 123 -37.65 -13.31 4.59
N PRO A 124 -36.70 -13.47 3.64
CA PRO A 124 -36.66 -14.65 2.79
C PRO A 124 -36.43 -15.90 3.64
N LYS A 125 -36.99 -17.03 3.21
CA LYS A 125 -36.70 -18.31 3.87
C LYS A 125 -35.24 -18.69 3.65
N LEU A 126 -34.64 -19.41 4.61
CA LEU A 126 -33.23 -19.82 4.54
C LEU A 126 -32.90 -20.59 3.25
N ASP A 127 -33.79 -21.46 2.78
CA ASP A 127 -33.60 -22.22 1.54
C ASP A 127 -33.59 -21.32 0.29
N GLU A 128 -34.47 -20.32 0.24
CA GLU A 128 -34.53 -19.35 -0.86
C GLU A 128 -33.26 -18.48 -0.88
N PHE A 129 -32.77 -18.09 0.30
CA PHE A 129 -31.52 -17.35 0.43
C PHE A 129 -30.31 -18.17 -0.04
N ASN A 130 -30.23 -19.45 0.35
CA ASN A 130 -29.14 -20.33 -0.05
C ASN A 130 -29.12 -20.56 -1.56
N GLU A 131 -30.28 -20.78 -2.19
CA GLU A 131 -30.35 -20.93 -3.65
C GLU A 131 -29.96 -19.62 -4.37
N PHE A 132 -30.45 -18.46 -3.91
CA PHE A 132 -30.00 -17.17 -4.45
C PHE A 132 -28.47 -17.01 -4.36
N PHE A 133 -27.89 -17.30 -3.20
CA PHE A 133 -26.45 -17.13 -2.99
C PHE A 133 -25.63 -18.12 -3.82
N LYS A 134 -26.10 -19.35 -3.95
CA LYS A 134 -25.52 -20.38 -4.82
C LYS A 134 -25.57 -19.97 -6.28
N GLU A 135 -26.68 -19.42 -6.77
CA GLU A 135 -26.79 -18.87 -8.13
C GLU A 135 -25.82 -17.70 -8.36
N LEU A 136 -25.70 -16.80 -7.38
CA LEU A 136 -24.75 -15.69 -7.40
C LEU A 136 -23.32 -16.21 -7.52
N LEU A 137 -22.87 -17.09 -6.63
CA LEU A 137 -21.53 -17.67 -6.65
C LEU A 137 -21.26 -18.45 -7.93
N SER A 138 -22.24 -19.23 -8.39
CA SER A 138 -22.13 -19.98 -9.66
C SER A 138 -22.00 -19.03 -10.86
N SER A 139 -22.67 -17.87 -10.83
CA SER A 139 -22.50 -16.83 -11.84
C SER A 139 -21.09 -16.23 -11.81
N LEU A 140 -20.55 -15.93 -10.62
CA LEU A 140 -19.18 -15.44 -10.49
C LEU A 140 -18.16 -16.46 -11.02
N ALA A 141 -18.30 -17.73 -10.62
CA ALA A 141 -17.41 -18.82 -11.01
C ALA A 141 -17.42 -19.07 -12.53
N ARG A 142 -18.60 -19.07 -13.17
CA ARG A 142 -18.73 -19.26 -14.63
C ARG A 142 -18.04 -18.15 -15.43
N ASN A 143 -18.03 -16.93 -14.88
CA ASN A 143 -17.46 -15.78 -15.56
C ASN A 143 -15.94 -15.63 -15.33
N LYS A 144 -15.33 -16.42 -14.44
CA LYS A 144 -13.90 -16.33 -14.10
C LYS A 144 -13.00 -16.42 -15.34
N GLU A 145 -13.33 -17.30 -16.27
CA GLU A 145 -12.53 -17.54 -17.49
C GLU A 145 -12.72 -16.45 -18.57
N ILE A 146 -13.62 -15.49 -18.36
CA ILE A 146 -13.88 -14.43 -19.34
C ILE A 146 -12.72 -13.41 -19.29
N PRO A 147 -12.09 -13.08 -20.44
CA PRO A 147 -11.03 -12.09 -20.48
C PRO A 147 -11.44 -10.76 -19.84
N LYS A 148 -10.55 -10.18 -19.03
CA LYS A 148 -10.74 -8.92 -18.29
C LYS A 148 -11.84 -8.95 -17.23
N TYR A 149 -12.47 -10.09 -16.97
CA TYR A 149 -13.41 -10.21 -15.87
C TYR A 149 -12.67 -10.06 -14.53
N GLN A 150 -13.14 -9.15 -13.69
CA GLN A 150 -12.52 -8.83 -12.41
C GLN A 150 -13.07 -9.76 -11.33
N PHE A 151 -12.75 -11.05 -11.42
CA PHE A 151 -13.24 -12.05 -10.47
C PHE A 151 -12.76 -11.78 -9.04
N GLU A 152 -11.46 -11.51 -8.87
CA GLU A 152 -10.82 -11.20 -7.59
C GLU A 152 -11.58 -10.10 -6.82
N ARG A 153 -11.86 -8.96 -7.47
CA ARG A 153 -12.62 -7.82 -6.90
C ARG A 153 -14.09 -8.07 -6.60
N ARG A 154 -14.63 -9.22 -7.00
CA ARG A 154 -16.04 -9.58 -6.71
C ARG A 154 -16.12 -10.53 -5.52
N ILE A 155 -15.09 -11.35 -5.33
CA ILE A 155 -15.03 -12.30 -4.23
C ILE A 155 -14.30 -11.73 -3.01
N ASP A 156 -13.48 -10.69 -3.17
CA ASP A 156 -12.78 -10.01 -2.08
C ASP A 156 -13.71 -9.60 -0.92
N THR A 157 -14.87 -9.04 -1.25
CA THR A 157 -15.89 -8.56 -0.31
C THR A 157 -16.54 -9.73 0.43
N ILE A 158 -16.64 -10.89 -0.23
CA ILE A 158 -17.14 -12.11 0.42
C ILE A 158 -16.08 -12.64 1.39
N LEU A 159 -14.82 -12.69 0.96
CA LEU A 159 -13.70 -13.14 1.78
C LEU A 159 -13.49 -12.25 3.01
N GLU A 160 -13.63 -10.93 2.87
CA GLU A 160 -13.53 -9.96 3.98
C GLU A 160 -14.37 -10.38 5.20
N MET A 161 -15.52 -11.03 4.99
CA MET A 161 -16.39 -11.50 6.08
C MET A 161 -15.81 -12.70 6.85
N PHE A 162 -14.98 -13.53 6.22
CA PHE A 162 -14.46 -14.78 6.78
C PHE A 162 -13.00 -14.67 7.23
N LEU A 163 -12.22 -13.78 6.61
CA LEU A 163 -10.80 -13.61 6.89
C LEU A 163 -10.49 -13.21 8.35
N PRO A 164 -11.25 -12.33 9.04
CA PRO A 164 -11.00 -12.03 10.45
C PRO A 164 -10.98 -13.29 11.33
N ASP A 165 -12.01 -14.13 11.24
CA ASP A 165 -12.12 -15.35 12.04
C ASP A 165 -11.03 -16.36 11.65
N TYR A 166 -10.75 -16.50 10.36
CA TYR A 166 -9.69 -17.37 9.86
C TYR A 166 -8.31 -16.96 10.38
N LEU A 167 -7.95 -15.68 10.23
CA LEU A 167 -6.66 -15.12 10.67
C LEU A 167 -6.52 -15.20 12.19
N SER A 168 -7.60 -14.91 12.93
CA SER A 168 -7.65 -15.05 14.39
C SER A 168 -7.32 -16.49 14.82
N LYS A 169 -7.90 -17.49 14.15
CA LYS A 169 -7.65 -18.90 14.43
C LYS A 169 -6.24 -19.34 14.03
N LYS A 170 -5.79 -18.98 12.82
CA LYS A 170 -4.49 -19.41 12.27
C LYS A 170 -3.32 -18.83 13.04
N PHE A 171 -3.36 -17.52 13.31
CA PHE A 171 -2.25 -16.86 13.98
C PHE A 171 -2.43 -16.87 15.50
N GLY A 172 -3.66 -16.93 16.01
CA GLY A 172 -3.97 -16.76 17.43
C GLY A 172 -4.08 -15.28 17.77
N GLY A 173 -5.14 -14.93 18.51
CA GLY A 173 -5.51 -13.54 18.82
C GLY A 173 -6.81 -13.13 18.15
N GLU A 174 -7.06 -11.83 18.11
CA GLU A 174 -8.23 -11.22 17.46
C GLU A 174 -7.74 -10.39 16.26
N ALA A 175 -8.00 -10.88 15.05
CA ALA A 175 -7.72 -10.16 13.82
C ALA A 175 -8.88 -9.21 13.51
N GLU A 176 -8.59 -7.92 13.49
CA GLU A 176 -9.53 -6.87 13.16
C GLU A 176 -9.29 -6.41 11.71
N PHE A 177 -10.35 -6.37 10.91
CA PHE A 177 -10.29 -5.78 9.58
C PHE A 177 -10.16 -4.27 9.68
N VAL A 178 -9.14 -3.71 9.02
CA VAL A 178 -8.84 -2.28 9.10
C VAL A 178 -9.36 -1.56 7.86
N VAL A 179 -8.89 -1.95 6.68
CA VAL A 179 -9.29 -1.30 5.43
C VAL A 179 -9.04 -2.21 4.23
N PRO A 180 -9.89 -2.15 3.19
CA PRO A 180 -9.57 -2.78 1.91
C PRO A 180 -8.61 -1.88 1.12
N GLU A 181 -7.88 -2.47 0.17
CA GLU A 181 -7.10 -1.76 -0.85
C GLU A 181 -6.10 -0.74 -0.23
N PHE A 182 -5.33 -1.20 0.76
CA PHE A 182 -4.42 -0.33 1.51
C PHE A 182 -3.23 0.13 0.62
N PRO A 183 -3.02 1.45 0.46
CA PRO A 183 -2.01 1.96 -0.47
C PRO A 183 -0.59 1.87 0.10
N ILE A 184 0.28 1.21 -0.66
CA ILE A 184 1.72 1.09 -0.46
C ILE A 184 2.44 1.94 -1.51
N LYS A 185 3.12 2.99 -1.06
CA LYS A 185 3.84 3.93 -1.94
C LYS A 185 4.92 3.21 -2.74
N LYS A 186 5.02 3.54 -4.03
CA LYS A 186 6.15 3.15 -4.90
C LYS A 186 7.38 4.01 -4.58
N ASN A 187 8.58 3.46 -4.72
CA ASN A 187 9.81 4.20 -4.41
C ASN A 187 10.03 5.43 -5.32
N ILE A 188 9.54 5.36 -6.56
CA ILE A 188 9.93 6.29 -7.62
C ILE A 188 9.10 7.60 -7.57
N ASN A 189 7.87 7.55 -7.06
CA ASN A 189 6.95 8.68 -7.09
C ASN A 189 5.90 8.56 -5.97
N ASN A 190 4.94 9.49 -5.93
CA ASN A 190 3.85 9.46 -4.95
C ASN A 190 2.65 8.62 -5.41
N GLN A 191 2.86 7.68 -6.34
CA GLN A 191 1.86 6.66 -6.67
C GLN A 191 1.97 5.50 -5.69
N SER A 192 0.90 4.73 -5.56
CA SER A 192 0.85 3.51 -4.77
C SER A 192 0.53 2.28 -5.62
N ASN A 193 0.93 1.11 -5.12
CA ASN A 193 0.19 -0.13 -5.33
C ASN A 193 -0.73 -0.31 -4.13
N ASN A 194 -1.78 -1.10 -4.25
CA ASN A 194 -2.62 -1.43 -3.12
C ASN A 194 -2.42 -2.90 -2.78
N VAL A 195 -2.43 -3.21 -1.49
CA VAL A 195 -2.64 -4.57 -0.98
C VAL A 195 -4.12 -4.75 -0.68
N ASP A 196 -4.69 -5.90 -1.01
CA ASP A 196 -6.15 -6.09 -1.03
C ASP A 196 -6.79 -5.88 0.35
N PHE A 197 -6.11 -6.31 1.41
CA PHE A 197 -6.61 -6.11 2.77
C PHE A 197 -5.49 -5.74 3.75
N LEU A 198 -5.83 -4.86 4.69
CA LEU A 198 -5.05 -4.61 5.88
C LEU A 198 -5.83 -5.06 7.11
N PHE A 199 -5.20 -5.92 7.92
CA PHE A 199 -5.72 -6.33 9.22
C PHE A 199 -4.76 -5.92 10.34
N TYR A 200 -5.29 -5.86 11.55
CA TYR A 200 -4.53 -5.72 12.78
C TYR A 200 -4.82 -6.90 13.70
N LEU A 201 -3.79 -7.68 14.03
CA LEU A 201 -3.88 -8.83 14.91
C LEU A 201 -3.54 -8.42 16.34
N LYS A 202 -4.56 -8.33 17.20
CA LYS A 202 -4.42 -8.11 18.65
C LYS A 202 -4.07 -9.43 19.32
N ARG A 203 -2.97 -9.47 20.05
CA ARG A 203 -2.50 -10.69 20.71
C ARG A 203 -2.76 -10.63 22.21
N PRO A 204 -3.30 -11.71 22.81
CA PRO A 204 -3.40 -11.77 24.26
C PRO A 204 -2.01 -11.97 24.89
N PHE A 205 -1.87 -11.58 26.16
CA PHE A 205 -0.65 -11.75 26.96
C PHE A 205 0.57 -10.96 26.44
N ALA A 206 1.79 -11.39 26.78
CA ALA A 206 3.05 -10.74 26.38
C ALA A 206 3.40 -10.92 24.88
N ALA A 207 2.50 -11.48 24.07
CA ALA A 207 2.70 -11.60 22.65
C ALA A 207 2.51 -10.24 21.95
N ILE A 208 3.27 -10.00 20.89
CA ILE A 208 3.32 -8.70 20.21
C ILE A 208 2.20 -8.65 19.15
N ASP A 209 1.34 -7.64 19.22
CA ASP A 209 0.37 -7.33 18.16
C ASP A 209 1.06 -7.13 16.81
N LYS A 210 0.36 -7.38 15.71
CA LYS A 210 0.95 -7.32 14.37
C LYS A 210 0.01 -6.67 13.37
N TRP A 211 0.59 -6.06 12.34
CA TRP A 211 -0.11 -5.71 11.11
C TRP A 211 -0.04 -6.87 10.14
N LEU A 212 -1.14 -7.18 9.46
CA LEU A 212 -1.19 -8.21 8.42
C LEU A 212 -1.52 -7.52 7.09
N LEU A 213 -0.59 -7.56 6.13
CA LEU A 213 -0.80 -7.16 4.74
C LEU A 213 -1.22 -8.40 3.95
N CYS A 214 -2.47 -8.46 3.52
CA CYS A 214 -3.05 -9.64 2.88
C CYS A 214 -3.34 -9.37 1.41
N GLU A 215 -2.68 -10.11 0.52
CA GLU A 215 -2.90 -10.08 -0.92
C GLU A 215 -3.72 -11.30 -1.35
N LEU A 216 -4.65 -11.12 -2.28
CA LEU A 216 -5.46 -12.14 -2.91
C LEU A 216 -4.94 -12.45 -4.31
N LYS A 217 -4.93 -13.74 -4.66
CA LYS A 217 -4.51 -14.24 -5.96
C LYS A 217 -5.47 -15.34 -6.40
N THR A 218 -6.20 -15.12 -7.48
CA THR A 218 -7.18 -16.10 -7.98
C THR A 218 -6.65 -17.00 -9.09
N ASP A 219 -5.52 -16.65 -9.72
CA ASP A 219 -4.96 -17.35 -10.87
C ASP A 219 -3.47 -17.68 -10.66
N ASP A 220 -3.00 -18.79 -11.23
CA ASP A 220 -1.63 -19.30 -11.01
C ASP A 220 -0.53 -18.30 -11.39
N ASP A 221 -0.75 -17.52 -12.44
CA ASP A 221 0.23 -16.58 -12.98
C ASP A 221 0.08 -15.15 -12.43
N SER A 222 -0.84 -14.95 -11.47
CA SER A 222 -1.10 -13.62 -10.88
C SER A 222 -0.05 -13.19 -9.85
N ILE A 223 0.81 -14.10 -9.42
CA ILE A 223 1.85 -13.84 -8.41
C ILE A 223 3.02 -13.09 -9.07
N ASN A 224 3.18 -11.82 -8.71
CA ASN A 224 4.19 -10.94 -9.28
C ASN A 224 5.38 -10.74 -8.32
N HIS A 225 6.57 -11.15 -8.75
CA HIS A 225 7.81 -10.99 -7.96
C HIS A 225 8.16 -9.53 -7.63
N GLU A 226 7.88 -8.57 -8.51
CA GLU A 226 8.12 -7.15 -8.23
C GLU A 226 7.21 -6.62 -7.12
N GLN A 227 5.96 -7.12 -7.08
CA GLN A 227 5.00 -6.80 -6.02
C GLN A 227 5.46 -7.38 -4.68
N ILE A 228 5.90 -8.64 -4.67
CA ILE A 228 6.49 -9.29 -3.49
C ILE A 228 7.69 -8.47 -2.96
N GLN A 229 8.57 -8.01 -3.84
CA GLN A 229 9.70 -7.15 -3.46
C GLN A 229 9.25 -5.79 -2.93
N LEU A 230 8.18 -5.20 -3.49
CA LEU A 230 7.59 -3.97 -2.96
C LEU A 230 7.10 -4.19 -1.52
N TYR A 231 6.36 -5.26 -1.26
CA TYR A 231 5.81 -5.55 0.07
C TYR A 231 6.90 -5.88 1.08
N SER A 232 7.93 -6.63 0.67
CA SER A 232 9.08 -6.95 1.52
C SER A 232 9.84 -5.71 1.94
N ARG A 233 10.04 -4.75 1.02
CA ARG A 233 10.63 -3.44 1.35
C ARG A 233 9.72 -2.61 2.27
N ALA A 234 8.42 -2.63 2.05
CA ALA A 234 7.46 -1.94 2.91
C ALA A 234 7.50 -2.51 4.34
N LYS A 235 7.50 -3.85 4.48
CA LYS A 235 7.70 -4.56 5.76
C LYS A 235 8.99 -4.16 6.44
N ALA A 236 10.11 -4.09 5.71
CA ALA A 236 11.41 -3.69 6.26
C ALA A 236 11.42 -2.23 6.76
N ARG A 237 10.69 -1.32 6.09
CA ARG A 237 10.53 0.09 6.52
C ARG A 237 9.59 0.23 7.73
N GLY A 238 8.67 -0.72 7.91
CA GLY A 238 7.71 -0.75 9.02
C GLY A 238 6.47 0.11 8.80
N MET A 239 5.42 -0.15 9.59
CA MET A 239 4.12 0.47 9.39
C MET A 239 4.15 2.00 9.60
N LYS A 240 4.90 2.49 10.59
CA LYS A 240 5.08 3.93 10.81
C LYS A 240 5.58 4.68 9.57
N ALA A 241 6.53 4.11 8.83
CA ALA A 241 7.02 4.69 7.58
C ALA A 241 5.92 4.69 6.51
N MET A 242 5.16 3.59 6.38
CA MET A 242 4.03 3.50 5.45
C MET A 242 2.92 4.50 5.77
N LEU A 243 2.62 4.74 7.05
CA LEU A 243 1.65 5.77 7.46
C LEU A 243 2.13 7.18 7.09
N ASN A 244 3.43 7.47 7.23
CA ASN A 244 3.99 8.73 6.75
C ASN A 244 3.87 8.85 5.23
N ASP A 245 4.05 7.75 4.50
CA ASP A 245 3.89 7.73 3.04
C ASP A 245 2.49 8.15 2.58
N LEU A 246 1.44 7.87 3.37
CA LEU A 246 0.08 8.31 3.07
C LEU A 246 -0.01 9.84 2.96
N THR A 247 0.83 10.59 3.69
CA THR A 247 0.87 12.05 3.58
C THR A 247 1.38 12.49 2.21
N TYR A 248 2.42 11.83 1.69
CA TYR A 248 2.96 12.12 0.36
C TYR A 248 1.96 11.76 -0.75
N ILE A 249 1.30 10.59 -0.62
CA ILE A 249 0.27 10.16 -1.58
C ILE A 249 -0.92 11.12 -1.54
N ARG A 250 -1.42 11.44 -0.33
CA ARG A 250 -2.51 12.40 -0.12
C ARG A 250 -2.22 13.74 -0.77
N ASN A 251 -1.03 14.29 -0.54
CA ASN A 251 -0.67 15.60 -1.08
C ASN A 251 -0.62 15.61 -2.62
N ALA A 252 -0.26 14.48 -3.23
CA ALA A 252 -0.28 14.29 -4.69
C ALA A 252 -1.68 13.92 -5.24
N SER A 253 -2.63 13.57 -4.39
CA SER A 253 -3.97 13.09 -4.79
C SER A 253 -4.97 14.23 -4.97
N ILE A 254 -5.90 14.02 -5.91
CA ILE A 254 -7.11 14.86 -6.06
C ILE A 254 -8.20 14.48 -5.04
N LYS A 255 -8.16 13.26 -4.46
CA LYS A 255 -9.14 12.74 -3.49
C LYS A 255 -8.61 12.81 -2.06
N LYS A 256 -8.19 13.99 -1.61
CA LYS A 256 -7.55 14.18 -0.29
C LYS A 256 -8.43 13.69 0.87
N ASP A 257 -9.73 13.98 0.81
CA ASP A 257 -10.69 13.63 1.88
C ASP A 257 -10.78 12.11 2.12
N LYS A 258 -10.62 11.28 1.06
CA LYS A 258 -10.58 9.82 1.21
C LYS A 258 -9.35 9.36 2.02
N TYR A 259 -8.21 10.00 1.80
CA TYR A 259 -7.00 9.73 2.58
C TYR A 259 -7.13 10.24 4.01
N ASP A 260 -7.86 11.34 4.24
CA ASP A 260 -8.14 11.80 5.61
C ASP A 260 -8.98 10.79 6.40
N ILE A 261 -9.99 10.19 5.77
CA ILE A 261 -10.77 9.09 6.36
C ILE A 261 -9.86 7.90 6.68
N LEU A 262 -9.03 7.48 5.72
CA LEU A 262 -8.07 6.38 5.90
C LEU A 262 -7.11 6.64 7.07
N VAL A 263 -6.46 7.80 7.09
CA VAL A 263 -5.51 8.18 8.15
C VAL A 263 -6.20 8.24 9.51
N ASN A 264 -7.42 8.77 9.58
CA ASN A 264 -8.16 8.81 10.84
C ASN A 264 -8.53 7.43 11.35
N ARG A 265 -8.89 6.49 10.46
CA ARG A 265 -9.14 5.10 10.82
C ARG A 265 -7.87 4.42 11.35
N LEU A 266 -6.72 4.68 10.75
CA LEU A 266 -5.45 4.05 11.15
C LEU A 266 -4.90 4.53 12.50
N LYS A 267 -5.30 5.73 12.96
CA LYS A 267 -4.88 6.28 14.26
C LYS A 267 -5.32 5.46 15.47
N THR A 268 -6.32 4.58 15.33
CA THR A 268 -6.80 3.74 16.43
C THR A 268 -5.89 2.53 16.70
N PHE A 269 -4.86 2.32 15.88
CA PHE A 269 -3.95 1.18 15.96
C PHE A 269 -2.52 1.63 16.22
N ALA A 270 -1.73 0.79 16.92
CA ALA A 270 -0.34 1.12 17.22
C ALA A 270 0.55 0.98 15.96
N PRO A 271 1.26 2.04 15.54
CA PRO A 271 2.02 2.04 14.29
C PRO A 271 3.38 1.33 14.38
N ASP A 272 3.90 1.14 15.59
CA ASP A 272 5.24 0.57 15.84
C ASP A 272 5.20 -0.95 16.03
N LYS A 273 4.25 -1.62 15.38
CA LYS A 273 4.08 -3.08 15.42
C LYS A 273 4.69 -3.73 14.17
N PRO A 274 5.22 -4.97 14.27
CA PRO A 274 5.75 -5.69 13.13
C PRO A 274 4.67 -5.96 12.08
N ILE A 275 5.11 -6.15 10.84
CA ILE A 275 4.26 -6.47 9.70
C ILE A 275 4.50 -7.93 9.29
N GLU A 276 3.42 -8.67 9.07
CA GLU A 276 3.40 -9.93 8.35
C GLU A 276 2.73 -9.75 6.99
N ILE A 277 3.24 -10.47 5.98
CA ILE A 277 2.70 -10.44 4.62
C ILE A 277 2.10 -11.81 4.37
N ILE A 278 0.85 -11.82 3.92
CA ILE A 278 0.06 -13.02 3.69
C ILE A 278 -0.43 -12.99 2.24
N TYR A 279 -0.27 -14.10 1.53
CA TYR A 279 -0.83 -14.30 0.20
C TYR A 279 -1.88 -15.40 0.27
N PHE A 280 -3.13 -15.06 -0.02
CA PHE A 280 -4.21 -16.01 -0.24
C PHE A 280 -4.24 -16.42 -1.71
N VAL A 281 -3.93 -17.69 -1.99
CA VAL A 281 -3.87 -18.23 -3.35
C VAL A 281 -5.02 -19.20 -3.53
N LEU A 282 -6.04 -18.77 -4.28
CA LEU A 282 -7.28 -19.53 -4.53
C LEU A 282 -7.19 -20.40 -5.79
N SER A 283 -5.98 -20.72 -6.23
CA SER A 283 -5.72 -21.61 -7.33
C SER A 283 -4.92 -22.82 -6.84
N ASN A 284 -4.94 -23.92 -7.60
CA ASN A 284 -4.24 -25.15 -7.26
C ASN A 284 -2.73 -25.08 -7.54
N LYS A 285 -2.15 -23.87 -7.54
CA LYS A 285 -0.72 -23.66 -7.72
C LYS A 285 0.04 -24.37 -6.61
N ASP A 286 1.07 -25.13 -6.97
CA ASP A 286 2.04 -25.60 -5.97
C ASP A 286 2.80 -24.40 -5.36
N LEU A 287 2.65 -24.22 -4.05
CA LEU A 287 3.24 -23.13 -3.30
C LEU A 287 4.61 -23.48 -2.72
N SER A 288 5.08 -24.73 -2.83
CA SER A 288 6.34 -25.20 -2.23
C SER A 288 7.55 -24.37 -2.67
N GLY A 289 7.65 -24.11 -3.98
CA GLY A 289 8.71 -23.27 -4.55
C GLY A 289 8.64 -21.83 -4.06
N LEU A 290 7.44 -21.25 -3.97
CA LEU A 290 7.24 -19.88 -3.51
C LEU A 290 7.56 -19.71 -2.02
N ARG A 291 7.15 -20.66 -1.17
CA ARG A 291 7.48 -20.70 0.26
C ARG A 291 8.98 -20.81 0.48
N THR A 292 9.68 -21.58 -0.37
CA THR A 292 11.14 -21.69 -0.32
C THR A 292 11.83 -20.40 -0.76
N GLN A 293 11.30 -19.76 -1.81
CA GLN A 293 11.86 -18.53 -2.38
C GLN A 293 11.62 -17.30 -1.50
N TYR A 294 10.49 -17.24 -0.80
CA TYR A 294 10.03 -16.11 0.02
C TYR A 294 9.60 -16.57 1.41
N PRO A 295 10.55 -17.03 2.26
CA PRO A 295 10.25 -17.58 3.58
C PRO A 295 9.66 -16.56 4.56
N GLU A 296 9.74 -15.26 4.26
CA GLU A 296 9.19 -14.16 5.04
C GLU A 296 7.71 -13.86 4.76
N ILE A 297 7.12 -14.55 3.76
CA ILE A 297 5.72 -14.43 3.34
C ILE A 297 4.99 -15.71 3.69
N GLU A 298 3.83 -15.56 4.33
CA GLU A 298 2.91 -16.67 4.55
C GLU A 298 2.05 -16.87 3.30
N PHE A 299 2.21 -18.01 2.62
CA PHE A 299 1.33 -18.39 1.51
C PHE A 299 0.27 -19.36 2.00
N ILE A 300 -0.99 -18.98 1.83
CA ILE A 300 -2.17 -19.74 2.24
C ILE A 300 -2.89 -20.23 0.99
N GLY A 301 -2.83 -21.53 0.76
CA GLY A 301 -3.41 -22.16 -0.43
C GLY A 301 -4.82 -22.69 -0.23
N VAL A 302 -5.36 -23.24 -1.32
CA VAL A 302 -6.67 -23.91 -1.39
C VAL A 302 -6.86 -24.96 -0.30
N GLU A 303 -5.86 -25.82 -0.04
CA GLU A 303 -5.97 -26.89 0.97
C GLU A 303 -6.25 -26.33 2.38
N GLU A 304 -5.55 -25.28 2.77
CA GLU A 304 -5.71 -24.66 4.09
C GLU A 304 -7.05 -23.93 4.24
N LEU A 305 -7.52 -23.28 3.17
CA LEU A 305 -8.83 -22.63 3.15
C LEU A 305 -9.96 -23.66 3.11
N ASN A 306 -9.77 -24.78 2.41
CA ASN A 306 -10.75 -25.86 2.38
C ASN A 306 -10.87 -26.57 3.73
N ALA A 307 -9.78 -26.66 4.50
CA ALA A 307 -9.81 -27.20 5.87
C ALA A 307 -10.42 -26.23 6.90
N TYR A 308 -10.65 -24.96 6.54
CA TYR A 308 -11.22 -23.99 7.47
C TYR A 308 -12.73 -24.11 7.59
N GLU A 309 -13.23 -24.24 8.81
CA GLU A 309 -14.66 -24.16 9.15
C GLU A 309 -14.93 -22.91 10.00
N PRO A 310 -15.59 -21.87 9.46
CA PRO A 310 -15.92 -20.67 10.20
C PRO A 310 -17.06 -20.91 11.19
N VAL A 311 -17.02 -20.19 12.31
CA VAL A 311 -18.11 -20.18 13.28
C VAL A 311 -19.33 -19.45 12.71
N ARG A 312 -19.08 -18.37 11.94
CA ARG A 312 -20.11 -17.54 11.33
C ARG A 312 -20.38 -17.99 9.90
N PHE A 313 -21.66 -18.16 9.57
CA PHE A 313 -22.13 -18.51 8.23
C PHE A 313 -21.45 -19.76 7.61
N PRO A 314 -21.37 -20.90 8.31
CA PRO A 314 -20.69 -22.11 7.81
C PRO A 314 -21.25 -22.61 6.47
N GLU A 315 -22.57 -22.53 6.27
CA GLU A 315 -23.21 -22.94 5.00
C GLU A 315 -22.81 -22.03 3.83
N VAL A 316 -22.67 -20.72 4.07
CA VAL A 316 -22.21 -19.75 3.06
C VAL A 316 -20.76 -20.04 2.68
N TRP A 317 -19.90 -20.31 3.66
CA TRP A 317 -18.51 -20.68 3.43
C TRP A 317 -18.37 -22.03 2.71
N LYS A 318 -19.21 -23.01 3.05
CA LYS A 318 -19.28 -24.28 2.34
C LYS A 318 -19.60 -24.08 0.86
N LEU A 319 -20.64 -23.31 0.53
CA LEU A 319 -20.97 -22.96 -0.86
C LEU A 319 -19.82 -22.19 -1.54
N PHE A 320 -19.18 -21.26 -0.83
CA PHE A 320 -18.04 -20.52 -1.34
C PHE A 320 -16.87 -21.45 -1.69
N ARG A 321 -16.48 -22.36 -0.79
CA ARG A 321 -15.45 -23.36 -1.08
C ARG A 321 -15.80 -24.20 -2.30
N GLU A 322 -17.00 -24.79 -2.32
CA GLU A 322 -17.43 -25.70 -3.39
C GLU A 322 -17.46 -25.03 -4.77
N LEU A 323 -17.80 -23.74 -4.86
CA LEU A 323 -18.01 -23.04 -6.13
C LEU A 323 -16.83 -22.15 -6.56
N ILE A 324 -16.08 -21.61 -5.61
CA ILE A 324 -15.04 -20.59 -5.83
C ILE A 324 -13.65 -21.17 -5.59
N ILE A 325 -13.43 -21.81 -4.44
CA ILE A 325 -12.16 -22.42 -4.07
C ILE A 325 -12.12 -23.85 -4.64
N LYS A 326 -12.05 -23.95 -5.98
CA LYS A 326 -12.03 -25.25 -6.68
C LYS A 326 -10.90 -26.13 -6.14
N ASN A 327 -11.22 -27.39 -5.85
CA ASN A 327 -10.23 -28.45 -5.64
C ASN A 327 -9.42 -28.73 -6.92
#